data_AF-A0A7W6S930-F1
#
_entry.id   AF-A0A7W6S930-F1
#
_cell.length_a   1.000
_cell.length_b   1.000
_cell.length_c   1.000
_cell.angle_alpha   90.00
_cell.angle_beta   90.00
_cell.angle_gamma   90.00
#
_symmetry.space_group_name_H-M   'P 1'
#
loop_
_entity.id
_entity.type
_entity.pdbx_description
1 polymer ?
#
loop_
_entity_poly.entity_id
_entity_poly.type
_entity_poly.pdbx_seq_one_letter_code
_entity_poly.pdbx_strand_id
1 'polypeptide(L)'
;MQDEPKTLYAMTVSERVNLITTVVSSLEVYGRIAKDAGDFQSEKNSLFVAGSLKASALRSRTDLRATELLLEHAITLIQSFTKRFPLADAR
;
A
#
# COMPACT_ATOMS: atom_id res chain seq x y z
N MET A 1 -20.30 -12.22 9.45
CA MET A 1 -19.21 -13.21 9.29
C MET A 1 -17.91 -12.44 9.40
N GLN A 2 -17.07 -12.74 10.38
CA GLN A 2 -15.68 -12.26 10.37
C GLN A 2 -14.94 -13.22 9.43
N ASP A 3 -14.69 -12.79 8.19
CA ASP A 3 -13.79 -13.52 7.30
C ASP A 3 -12.41 -13.53 7.98
N GLU A 4 -11.93 -14.73 8.28
CA GLU A 4 -10.60 -14.94 8.82
C GLU A 4 -9.57 -14.34 7.84
N PRO A 5 -8.55 -13.58 8.32
CA PRO A 5 -7.61 -12.93 7.43
C PRO A 5 -6.88 -13.98 6.58
N LYS A 6 -7.21 -14.02 5.28
CA LYS A 6 -6.56 -14.91 4.32
C LYS A 6 -5.11 -14.47 4.11
N THR A 7 -4.18 -15.43 4.16
CA THR A 7 -2.81 -15.20 3.71
C THR A 7 -2.79 -14.95 2.20
N LEU A 8 -1.76 -14.26 1.68
CA LEU A 8 -1.63 -14.05 0.22
C LEU A 8 -1.59 -15.35 -0.58
N TYR A 9 -1.13 -16.43 0.05
CA TYR A 9 -1.09 -17.77 -0.55
C TYR A 9 -2.49 -18.37 -0.73
N ALA A 10 -3.39 -18.12 0.23
CA ALA A 10 -4.78 -18.54 0.19
C ALA A 10 -5.65 -17.68 -0.75
N MET A 11 -5.19 -16.48 -1.12
CA MET A 11 -5.88 -15.62 -2.08
C MET A 11 -5.72 -16.12 -3.54
N THR A 12 -6.76 -15.91 -4.33
CA THR A 12 -6.72 -15.97 -5.79
C THR A 12 -5.87 -14.83 -6.35
N VAL A 13 -5.49 -14.92 -7.64
CA VAL A 13 -4.78 -13.83 -8.33
C VAL A 13 -5.61 -12.55 -8.29
N SER A 14 -6.92 -12.64 -8.57
CA SER A 14 -7.81 -11.48 -8.57
C SER A 14 -7.95 -10.83 -7.20
N GLU A 15 -8.06 -11.62 -6.11
CA GLU A 15 -8.07 -11.09 -4.75
C GLU A 15 -6.77 -10.34 -4.42
N ARG A 16 -5.62 -10.88 -4.80
CA ARG A 16 -4.32 -10.20 -4.62
C ARG A 16 -4.22 -8.91 -5.41
N VAL A 17 -4.62 -8.92 -6.67
CA VAL A 17 -4.62 -7.71 -7.52
C VAL A 17 -5.52 -6.64 -6.93
N ASN A 18 -6.70 -7.01 -6.42
CA ASN A 18 -7.63 -6.06 -5.80
C ASN A 18 -7.06 -5.46 -4.50
N LEU A 19 -6.48 -6.29 -3.64
CA LEU A 19 -5.80 -5.84 -2.42
C LEU A 19 -4.66 -4.87 -2.76
N ILE A 20 -3.78 -5.25 -3.68
CA ILE A 20 -2.65 -4.42 -4.10
C ILE A 20 -3.13 -3.10 -4.68
N THR A 21 -4.16 -3.12 -5.53
CA THR A 21 -4.76 -1.91 -6.12
C THR A 21 -5.26 -0.96 -5.03
N THR A 22 -5.96 -1.48 -4.02
CA THR A 22 -6.47 -0.68 -2.90
C THR A 22 -5.33 -0.01 -2.09
N VAL A 23 -4.29 -0.77 -1.77
CA VAL A 23 -3.12 -0.27 -1.02
C VAL A 23 -2.36 0.78 -1.83
N VAL A 24 -2.17 0.53 -3.13
CA VAL A 24 -1.54 1.45 -4.07
C VAL A 24 -2.29 2.78 -4.15
N SER A 25 -3.62 2.75 -4.31
CA SER A 25 -4.43 3.97 -4.35
C SER A 25 -4.30 4.77 -3.05
N SER A 26 -4.24 4.08 -1.91
CA SER A 26 -4.04 4.74 -0.61
C SER A 26 -2.67 5.43 -0.52
N LEU A 27 -1.60 4.76 -0.96
CA LEU A 27 -0.25 5.35 -1.00
C LEU A 27 -0.19 6.57 -1.93
N GLU A 28 -0.86 6.53 -3.09
CA GLU A 28 -0.90 7.67 -4.01
C GLU A 28 -1.64 8.88 -3.40
N VAL A 29 -2.71 8.65 -2.63
CA VAL A 29 -3.42 9.69 -1.88
C VAL A 29 -2.52 10.31 -0.82
N TYR A 30 -1.89 9.50 0.04
CA TYR A 30 -1.00 10.02 1.08
C TYR A 30 0.25 10.67 0.52
N GLY A 31 0.79 10.18 -0.60
CA GLY A 31 1.90 10.81 -1.29
C GLY A 31 1.54 12.23 -1.76
N ARG A 32 0.32 12.43 -2.28
CA ARG A 32 -0.18 13.76 -2.66
C ARG A 32 -0.35 14.67 -1.44
N ILE A 33 -0.95 14.18 -0.36
CA ILE A 33 -1.14 14.97 0.87
C ILE A 33 0.22 15.39 1.46
N ALA A 34 1.18 14.46 1.51
CA ALA A 34 2.52 14.75 1.98
C ALA A 34 3.21 15.83 1.13
N LYS A 35 3.06 15.75 -0.20
CA LYS A 35 3.55 16.79 -1.12
C LYS A 35 2.90 18.15 -0.83
N ASP A 36 1.59 18.19 -0.67
CA ASP A 36 0.85 19.42 -0.40
C ASP A 36 1.27 20.05 0.95
N ALA A 37 1.68 19.22 1.92
CA ALA A 37 2.28 19.64 3.19
C ALA A 37 3.78 19.97 3.11
N GLY A 38 4.42 19.89 1.93
CA GLY A 38 5.85 20.14 1.73
C GLY A 38 6.79 18.99 2.11
N ASP A 39 6.27 17.83 2.51
CA ASP A 39 7.04 16.62 2.80
C ASP A 39 7.28 15.77 1.54
N PHE A 40 8.19 16.25 0.70
CA PHE A 40 8.58 15.58 -0.54
C PHE A 40 9.26 14.21 -0.31
N GLN A 41 9.82 13.95 0.88
CA GLN A 41 10.42 12.65 1.19
C GLN A 41 9.32 11.61 1.37
N SER A 42 8.26 11.95 2.08
CA SER A 42 7.08 11.10 2.23
C SER A 42 6.34 10.89 0.90
N GLU A 43 6.25 11.91 0.03
CA GLU A 43 5.74 11.75 -1.36
C GLU A 43 6.55 10.66 -2.11
N LYS A 44 7.88 10.82 -2.17
CA LYS A 44 8.76 9.88 -2.88
C LYS A 44 8.67 8.47 -2.34
N ASN A 45 8.68 8.31 -1.02
CA ASN A 45 8.57 7.00 -0.36
C ASN A 45 7.24 6.32 -0.73
N SER A 46 6.14 7.07 -0.69
CA SER A 46 4.81 6.55 -1.03
C SER A 46 4.75 6.05 -2.47
N LEU A 47 5.23 6.87 -3.41
CA LEU A 47 5.23 6.53 -4.84
C LEU A 47 6.16 5.36 -5.16
N PHE A 48 7.31 5.27 -4.49
CA PHE A 48 8.24 4.15 -4.64
C PHE A 48 7.61 2.82 -4.20
N VAL A 49 6.96 2.80 -3.04
CA VAL A 49 6.27 1.59 -2.53
C VAL A 49 5.08 1.24 -3.43
N ALA A 50 4.30 2.23 -3.89
CA ALA A 50 3.18 2.02 -4.80
C ALA A 50 3.64 1.41 -6.14
N GLY A 51 4.73 1.92 -6.73
CA GLY A 51 5.31 1.37 -7.95
C GLY A 51 5.81 -0.07 -7.77
N SER A 52 6.48 -0.32 -6.64
CA SER A 52 6.98 -1.66 -6.30
C SER A 52 5.83 -2.66 -6.15
N LEU A 53 4.71 -2.24 -5.54
CA LEU A 53 3.52 -3.07 -5.37
C LEU A 53 2.85 -3.39 -6.72
N LYS A 54 2.67 -2.39 -7.59
CA LYS A 54 2.14 -2.60 -8.95
C LYS A 54 2.97 -3.64 -9.72
N ALA A 55 4.30 -3.54 -9.65
CA ALA A 55 5.20 -4.51 -10.29
C ALA A 55 5.12 -5.91 -9.67
N SER A 56 4.76 -6.01 -8.38
CA SER A 56 4.62 -7.29 -7.66
C SER A 56 3.31 -8.02 -7.93
N ALA A 57 2.26 -7.33 -8.39
CA ALA A 57 0.91 -7.88 -8.54
C ALA A 57 0.80 -9.05 -9.52
N LEU A 58 1.72 -9.12 -10.48
CA LEU A 58 1.76 -10.16 -11.51
C LEU A 58 2.80 -11.27 -11.23
N ARG A 59 3.47 -11.23 -10.08
CA ARG A 59 4.53 -12.21 -9.78
C ARG A 59 3.97 -13.60 -9.47
N SER A 60 4.81 -14.59 -9.72
CA SER A 60 4.53 -16.01 -9.52
C SER A 60 4.24 -16.34 -8.05
N ARG A 61 3.61 -17.49 -7.76
CA ARG A 61 3.37 -17.95 -6.37
C ARG A 61 4.65 -17.99 -5.51
N THR A 62 5.79 -18.23 -6.14
CA THR A 62 7.12 -18.28 -5.52
C THR A 62 7.58 -16.94 -4.96
N ASP A 63 7.10 -15.82 -5.51
CA ASP A 63 7.47 -14.48 -5.09
C ASP A 63 6.51 -13.86 -4.07
N LEU A 64 5.45 -14.58 -3.68
CA LEU A 64 4.40 -14.04 -2.82
C LEU A 64 4.91 -13.59 -1.45
N ARG A 65 6.00 -14.17 -0.95
CA ARG A 65 6.61 -13.74 0.31
C ARG A 65 7.18 -12.32 0.22
N ALA A 66 7.81 -11.98 -0.91
CA ALA A 66 8.31 -10.63 -1.13
C ALA A 66 7.14 -9.62 -1.26
N THR A 67 6.06 -10.03 -1.94
CA THR A 67 4.83 -9.24 -2.02
C THR A 67 4.19 -9.03 -0.65
N GLU A 68 4.22 -10.05 0.22
CA GLU A 68 3.70 -9.97 1.60
C GLU A 68 4.47 -8.96 2.44
N LEU A 69 5.79 -9.04 2.46
CA LEU A 69 6.64 -8.08 3.17
C LEU A 69 6.44 -6.66 2.65
N LEU A 70 6.27 -6.51 1.33
CA LEU A 70 6.02 -5.20 0.73
C LEU A 70 4.64 -4.64 1.10
N LEU A 71 3.62 -5.50 1.22
CA LEU A 71 2.30 -5.11 1.71
C LEU A 71 2.31 -4.74 3.19
N GLU A 72 3.00 -5.51 4.05
CA GLU A 72 3.19 -5.18 5.46
C GLU A 72 3.87 -3.82 5.63
N HIS A 73 4.92 -3.57 4.83
CA HIS A 73 5.61 -2.28 4.81
C HIS A 73 4.68 -1.14 4.37
N ALA A 74 3.92 -1.34 3.29
CA ALA A 74 2.97 -0.36 2.79
C ALA A 74 1.89 0.00 3.81
N ILE A 75 1.33 -0.99 4.51
CA ILE A 75 0.34 -0.79 5.58
C ILE A 75 0.96 0.00 6.73
N THR A 76 2.17 -0.35 7.16
CA THR A 76 2.89 0.37 8.21
C THR A 76 3.14 1.83 7.82
N LEU A 77 3.51 2.06 6.56
CA LEU A 77 3.74 3.40 6.02
C LEU A 77 2.44 4.22 6.01
N ILE A 78 1.32 3.65 5.53
CA ILE A 78 0.00 4.28 5.56
C ILE A 78 -0.40 4.62 7.00
N GLN A 79 -0.21 3.71 7.96
CA GLN A 79 -0.48 3.99 9.37
C GLN A 79 0.37 5.14 9.92
N SER A 80 1.63 5.25 9.50
CA SER A 80 2.47 6.39 9.86
C SER A 80 1.95 7.71 9.28
N PHE A 81 1.43 7.68 8.05
CA PHE A 81 0.86 8.86 7.40
C PHE A 81 -0.47 9.27 7.99
N THR A 82 -1.36 8.34 8.34
CA THR A 82 -2.62 8.70 9.02
C THR A 82 -2.40 9.50 10.31
N LYS A 83 -1.26 9.28 10.99
CA LYS A 83 -0.88 10.01 12.20
C LYS A 83 -0.25 11.38 11.90
N ARG A 84 0.49 11.50 10.80
CA ARG A 84 1.22 12.72 10.40
C ARG A 84 0.37 13.68 9.58
N PHE A 85 -0.53 13.13 8.78
CA PHE A 85 -1.39 13.82 7.82
C PHE A 85 -2.82 13.28 7.97
N PRO A 86 -3.55 13.68 9.03
CA PRO A 86 -4.93 13.29 9.20
C PRO A 86 -5.74 13.80 8.00
N LEU A 87 -6.51 12.90 7.37
CA LEU A 87 -7.38 13.27 6.23
C LEU A 87 -8.43 14.35 6.58
N ALA A 88 -8.60 14.67 7.86
CA ALA A 88 -9.47 15.74 8.35
C ALA A 88 -8.94 17.16 8.09
N ASP A 89 -7.63 17.34 7.93
CA ASP A 89 -6.99 18.65 7.78
C ASP A 89 -6.78 19.07 6.32
N ALA A 90 -7.22 18.25 5.35
CA ALA A 90 -7.08 18.51 3.91
C ALA A 90 -8.29 19.25 3.30
N ARG A 91 -8.80 20.28 3.99
CA ARG A 91 -9.93 21.12 3.53
C ARG A 91 -9.47 22.42 2.88
#